data_AF-A2G931-F1
#
_entry.id   AF-A2G931-F1
#
_cell.length_a   1.000
_cell.length_b   1.000
_cell.length_c   1.000
_cell.angle_alpha   90.00
_cell.angle_beta   90.00
_cell.angle_gamma   90.00
#
_symmetry.space_group_name_H-M   'P 1'
#
loop_
_entity.id
_entity.type
_entity.pdbx_description
1 polymer ?
#
loop_
_entity_poly.entity_id
_entity_poly.type
_entity_poly.pdbx_seq_one_letter_code
_entity_poly.pdbx_strand_id
1 'polypeptide(L)'
;MTGRTETDYQRVFSIMEYDTDIKIPLSTFDVITTDFEKALQGSIYKRKGEQTILTGCIYHFIAALVKNFKKKCDPEDLNNKILLKLLCASPFMPEEVFDLVCNKIKCIQDTNEFAKYFIKTWSTSYNSISKLKVFDNIYSNNGVESYNKVLNTNIVYSHPTILKTVHTLMKSI
;
A
#
# COMPACT_ATOMS: atom_id res chain seq x y z
N MET A 1 -3.82 -10.48 -6.18
CA MET A 1 -3.93 -9.29 -7.03
C MET A 1 -5.37 -9.24 -7.46
N THR A 2 -6.09 -8.18 -7.09
CA THR A 2 -7.38 -7.86 -7.70
C THR A 2 -7.11 -7.64 -9.18
N GLY A 3 -7.80 -8.34 -10.09
CA GLY A 3 -7.59 -8.22 -11.53
C GLY A 3 -8.08 -6.90 -12.12
N ARG A 4 -7.96 -5.79 -11.38
CA ARG A 4 -8.41 -4.46 -11.77
C ARG A 4 -7.37 -3.82 -12.66
N THR A 5 -7.84 -3.14 -13.69
CA THR A 5 -7.01 -2.46 -14.67
C THR A 5 -6.83 -1.00 -14.30
N GLU A 6 -5.86 -0.34 -14.93
CA GLU A 6 -5.72 1.11 -14.82
C GLU A 6 -7.01 1.82 -15.26
N THR A 7 -7.65 1.35 -16.34
CA THR A 7 -8.93 1.87 -16.84
C THR A 7 -10.04 1.84 -15.79
N ASP A 8 -10.12 0.77 -14.99
CA ASP A 8 -11.11 0.66 -13.92
C ASP A 8 -10.92 1.76 -12.87
N TYR A 9 -9.67 1.99 -12.45
CA TYR A 9 -9.33 3.04 -11.50
C TYR A 9 -9.55 4.45 -12.08
N GLN A 10 -9.17 4.67 -13.34
CA GLN A 10 -9.43 5.93 -14.05
C GLN A 10 -10.92 6.27 -14.07
N ARG A 11 -11.79 5.28 -14.29
CA ARG A 11 -13.24 5.50 -14.25
C ARG A 11 -13.73 5.94 -12.87
N VAL A 12 -13.23 5.30 -11.81
CA VAL A 12 -13.58 5.68 -10.42
C VAL A 12 -13.15 7.11 -10.14
N PHE A 13 -11.90 7.47 -10.46
CA PHE A 13 -11.39 8.82 -10.21
C PHE A 13 -12.11 9.88 -11.04
N SER A 14 -12.52 9.57 -12.28
CA SER A 14 -13.36 10.49 -13.06
C SER A 14 -14.73 10.73 -12.41
N ILE A 15 -15.35 9.70 -11.82
CA ILE A 15 -16.59 9.89 -11.07
C ILE A 15 -16.33 10.78 -9.85
N MET A 16 -15.26 10.52 -9.10
CA MET A 16 -14.92 11.35 -7.93
C MET A 16 -14.66 12.81 -8.31
N GLU A 17 -13.96 13.07 -9.41
CA GLU A 17 -13.55 14.42 -9.84
C GLU A 17 -14.68 15.23 -10.50
N TYR A 18 -15.49 14.59 -11.34
CA TYR A 18 -16.38 15.31 -12.27
C TYR A 18 -17.87 15.11 -11.99
N ASP A 19 -18.26 14.12 -11.18
CA ASP A 19 -19.66 13.95 -10.79
C ASP A 19 -20.12 15.14 -9.94
N THR A 20 -21.27 15.71 -10.29
CA THR A 20 -21.76 16.96 -9.70
C THR A 20 -22.06 16.86 -8.22
N ASP A 21 -22.42 15.66 -7.76
CA ASP A 21 -22.83 15.42 -6.37
C ASP A 21 -21.63 15.03 -5.49
N ILE A 22 -20.51 14.60 -6.07
CA ILE A 22 -19.31 14.14 -5.34
C ILE A 22 -18.23 15.23 -5.29
N LYS A 23 -17.71 15.66 -6.46
CA LYS A 23 -16.64 16.68 -6.62
C LYS A 23 -15.50 16.61 -5.59
N ILE A 24 -14.83 15.47 -5.50
CA ILE A 24 -13.64 15.27 -4.66
C ILE A 24 -12.42 14.99 -5.58
N PRO A 25 -11.77 16.03 -6.11
CA PRO A 25 -10.62 15.85 -6.97
C PRO A 25 -9.38 15.46 -6.19
N LEU A 26 -8.55 14.57 -6.76
CA LEU A 26 -7.34 14.06 -6.09
C LEU A 26 -6.30 15.15 -5.81
N SER A 27 -6.36 16.27 -6.53
CA SER A 27 -5.50 17.44 -6.32
C SER A 27 -5.76 18.18 -5.00
N THR A 28 -6.85 17.89 -4.30
CA THR A 28 -7.16 18.50 -3.00
C THR A 28 -6.40 17.89 -1.83
N PHE A 29 -5.76 16.73 -2.03
CA PHE A 29 -5.04 16.04 -0.97
C PHE A 29 -3.55 16.37 -1.03
N ASP A 30 -2.98 16.73 0.12
CA ASP A 30 -1.52 16.90 0.27
C ASP A 30 -0.79 15.55 0.23
N VAL A 31 -1.42 14.50 0.75
CA VAL A 31 -0.87 13.14 0.80
C VAL A 31 -1.93 12.14 0.40
N ILE A 32 -1.58 11.23 -0.52
CA ILE A 32 -2.40 10.08 -0.90
C ILE A 32 -1.61 8.81 -0.58
N THR A 33 -2.19 7.98 0.28
CA THR A 33 -1.61 6.71 0.73
C THR A 33 -2.35 5.54 0.10
N THR A 34 -1.65 4.65 -0.60
CA THR A 34 -2.29 3.51 -1.28
C THR A 34 -1.59 2.17 -1.05
N ASP A 35 -2.27 1.09 -1.41
CA ASP A 35 -1.58 -0.18 -1.63
C ASP A 35 -0.59 -0.07 -2.81
N PHE A 36 0.34 -1.01 -2.92
CA PHE A 36 1.42 -1.07 -3.90
C PHE A 36 0.98 -1.66 -5.25
N GLU A 37 -0.29 -1.50 -5.61
CA GLU A 37 -0.81 -1.92 -6.90
C GLU A 37 -0.41 -0.93 -7.99
N LYS A 38 0.39 -1.38 -8.97
CA LYS A 38 0.90 -0.53 -10.06
C LYS A 38 -0.20 0.20 -10.81
N ALA A 39 -1.32 -0.47 -11.12
CA ALA A 39 -2.45 0.13 -11.84
C ALA A 39 -3.14 1.25 -11.05
N LEU A 40 -3.26 1.08 -9.73
CA LEU A 40 -3.81 2.08 -8.81
C LEU A 40 -2.88 3.29 -8.69
N GLN A 41 -1.61 3.05 -8.37
CA GLN A 41 -0.61 4.11 -8.22
C GLN A 41 -0.40 4.89 -9.52
N GLY A 42 -0.33 4.19 -10.66
CA GLY A 42 -0.25 4.81 -11.97
C GLY A 42 -1.46 5.71 -12.27
N SER A 43 -2.65 5.25 -11.88
CA SER A 43 -3.87 6.04 -12.08
C SER A 43 -3.92 7.32 -11.27
N ILE A 44 -3.50 7.26 -10.00
CA ILE A 44 -3.43 8.43 -9.12
C ILE A 44 -2.33 9.39 -9.58
N TYR A 45 -1.17 8.86 -9.96
CA TYR A 45 -0.05 9.69 -10.41
C TYR A 45 -0.40 10.59 -11.58
N LYS A 46 -1.26 10.13 -12.49
CA LYS A 46 -1.73 10.91 -13.65
C LYS A 46 -2.70 12.05 -13.30
N ARG A 47 -3.24 12.09 -12.07
CA ARG A 47 -4.34 12.99 -11.68
C ARG A 47 -4.08 13.79 -10.40
N LYS A 48 -3.17 13.31 -9.53
CA LYS A 48 -2.80 14.00 -8.30
C LYS A 48 -2.28 15.41 -8.60
N GLY A 49 -2.38 16.30 -7.63
CA GLY A 49 -1.74 17.61 -7.71
C GLY A 49 -0.22 17.47 -7.83
N GLU A 50 0.44 18.47 -8.40
CA GLU A 50 1.91 18.50 -8.53
C GLU A 50 2.57 18.33 -7.16
N GLN A 51 2.07 19.08 -6.16
CA GLN A 51 2.55 19.07 -4.77
C GLN A 51 2.07 17.86 -3.95
N THR A 52 1.08 17.10 -4.43
CA THR A 52 0.55 15.94 -3.72
C THR A 52 1.61 14.85 -3.62
N ILE A 53 1.87 14.36 -2.40
CA ILE A 53 2.75 13.23 -2.16
C ILE A 53 1.96 11.93 -2.33
N LEU A 54 2.34 11.10 -3.30
CA LEU A 54 1.87 9.72 -3.41
C LEU A 54 2.83 8.80 -2.67
N THR A 55 2.31 8.06 -1.70
CA THR A 55 3.09 7.14 -0.84
C THR A 55 2.41 5.78 -0.72
N GLY A 56 3.19 4.74 -0.47
CA GLY A 56 2.66 3.41 -0.17
C GLY A 56 1.99 3.38 1.20
N CYS A 57 1.31 2.29 1.54
CA CYS A 57 0.72 2.09 2.85
C CYS A 57 1.64 1.21 3.70
N ILE A 58 2.12 1.73 4.84
CA ILE A 58 3.04 1.00 5.74
C ILE A 58 2.42 -0.31 6.24
N TYR A 59 1.12 -0.31 6.53
CA TYR A 59 0.41 -1.51 6.96
C TYR A 59 0.45 -2.59 5.87
N HIS A 60 0.13 -2.25 4.62
CA HIS A 60 0.17 -3.20 3.52
C HIS A 60 1.60 -3.67 3.22
N PHE A 61 2.60 -2.80 3.35
CA PHE A 61 4.01 -3.19 3.25
C PHE A 61 4.38 -4.25 4.29
N ILE A 62 4.17 -3.96 5.58
CA ILE A 62 4.49 -4.89 6.67
C ILE A 62 3.67 -6.18 6.55
N ALA A 63 2.36 -6.08 6.27
CA ALA A 63 1.50 -7.24 6.08
C ALA A 63 1.98 -8.13 4.91
N ALA A 64 2.42 -7.53 3.81
CA ALA A 64 2.99 -8.26 2.68
C ALA A 64 4.31 -8.96 3.05
N LEU A 65 5.19 -8.29 3.81
CA LEU A 65 6.43 -8.90 4.30
C LEU A 65 6.14 -10.08 5.24
N VAL A 66 5.31 -9.89 6.28
CA VAL A 66 4.97 -10.94 7.25
C VAL A 66 4.28 -12.13 6.57
N LYS A 67 3.34 -11.86 5.65
CA LYS A 67 2.64 -12.91 4.88
C LYS A 67 3.61 -13.73 4.04
N ASN A 68 4.55 -13.09 3.34
CA ASN A 68 5.50 -13.81 2.50
C ASN A 68 6.60 -14.49 3.32
N PHE A 69 7.00 -13.91 4.45
CA PHE A 69 7.89 -14.53 5.42
C PHE A 69 7.35 -15.87 5.90
N LYS A 70 6.13 -15.91 6.44
CA LYS A 70 5.46 -17.13 6.92
C LYS A 70 5.27 -18.21 5.84
N LYS A 71 5.27 -17.81 4.56
CA LYS A 71 5.13 -18.73 3.42
C LYS A 71 6.46 -19.29 2.91
N LYS A 72 7.56 -18.59 3.16
CA LYS A 72 8.85 -18.82 2.49
C LYS A 72 9.97 -19.24 3.43
N CYS A 73 9.81 -19.01 4.72
CA CYS A 73 10.79 -19.30 5.75
C CYS A 73 10.13 -20.05 6.90
N ASP A 74 10.94 -20.78 7.66
CA ASP A 74 10.58 -21.24 9.00
C ASP A 74 10.39 -20.01 9.90
N PRO A 75 9.18 -19.78 10.46
CA PRO A 75 8.93 -18.67 11.34
C PRO A 75 9.73 -18.72 12.64
N GLU A 76 10.27 -19.87 13.03
CA GLU A 76 11.03 -20.02 14.27
C GLU A 76 12.53 -19.74 14.14
N ASP A 77 13.07 -19.80 12.93
CA ASP A 77 14.48 -19.53 12.66
C ASP A 77 14.89 -18.09 13.02
N LEU A 78 15.96 -17.96 13.82
CA LEU A 78 16.41 -16.68 14.37
C LEU A 78 16.91 -15.73 13.27
N ASN A 79 17.66 -16.23 12.29
CA ASN A 79 18.24 -15.41 11.23
C ASN A 79 17.14 -14.82 10.33
N ASN A 80 16.13 -15.63 10.01
CA ASN A 80 14.94 -15.24 9.29
C ASN A 80 14.11 -14.21 10.08
N LYS A 81 13.93 -14.39 11.40
CA LYS A 81 13.29 -13.38 12.26
C LYS A 81 14.04 -12.03 12.23
N ILE A 82 15.37 -12.06 12.31
CA ILE A 82 16.21 -10.86 12.23
C ILE A 82 16.06 -10.18 10.87
N LEU A 83 16.10 -10.96 9.78
CA LEU A 83 15.90 -10.45 8.42
C LEU A 83 14.53 -9.79 8.25
N LEU A 84 13.46 -10.40 8.76
CA LEU A 84 12.12 -9.79 8.73
C LEU A 84 12.10 -8.45 9.47
N LYS A 85 12.67 -8.38 10.68
CA LYS A 85 12.71 -7.13 11.46
C LYS A 85 13.47 -6.03 10.73
N LEU A 86 14.64 -6.36 10.15
CA LEU A 86 15.43 -5.44 9.34
C LEU A 86 14.60 -4.92 8.15
N LEU A 87 13.94 -5.81 7.41
CA LEU A 87 13.18 -5.44 6.22
C LEU A 87 11.92 -4.64 6.55
N CYS A 88 11.27 -4.88 7.69
CA CYS A 88 10.17 -4.04 8.17
C CYS A 88 10.62 -2.61 8.52
N ALA A 89 11.91 -2.39 8.82
CA ALA A 89 12.46 -1.06 9.10
C ALA A 89 12.86 -0.28 7.83
N SER A 90 12.84 -0.90 6.65
CA SER A 90 13.15 -0.26 5.36
C SER A 90 12.49 1.11 5.12
N PRO A 91 11.22 1.35 5.51
CA PRO A 91 10.56 2.64 5.37
C PRO A 91 11.28 3.82 6.04
N PHE A 92 12.06 3.52 7.07
CA PHE A 92 12.73 4.51 7.91
C PHE A 92 14.23 4.60 7.63
N MET A 93 14.72 3.82 6.66
CA MET A 93 16.11 3.84 6.27
C MET A 93 16.37 5.00 5.30
N PRO A 94 17.46 5.76 5.48
CA PRO A 94 18.03 6.58 4.42
C PRO A 94 18.32 5.75 3.16
N GLU A 95 18.33 6.38 2.00
CA GLU A 95 18.44 5.70 0.70
C GLU A 95 19.75 4.90 0.62
N GLU A 96 20.85 5.48 1.09
CA GLU A 96 22.16 4.86 1.07
C GLU A 96 22.20 3.60 1.94
N VAL A 97 21.47 3.62 3.06
CA VAL A 97 21.35 2.48 3.97
C VAL A 97 20.47 1.40 3.34
N PHE A 98 19.35 1.78 2.70
CA PHE A 98 18.48 0.86 2.01
C PHE A 98 19.21 0.14 0.86
N ASP A 99 19.99 0.87 0.08
CA ASP A 99 20.81 0.33 -1.01
C ASP A 99 21.87 -0.65 -0.50
N LEU A 100 22.56 -0.28 0.59
CA LEU A 100 23.51 -1.16 1.25
C LEU A 100 22.84 -2.47 1.72
N VAL A 101 21.69 -2.36 2.38
CA VAL A 101 20.90 -3.52 2.83
C VAL A 101 20.49 -4.38 1.62
N CYS A 102 19.97 -3.78 0.55
CA CYS A 102 19.61 -4.50 -0.66
C CYS A 102 20.81 -5.24 -1.27
N ASN A 103 21.99 -4.63 -1.31
CA ASN A 103 23.20 -5.27 -1.80
C ASN A 103 23.64 -6.45 -0.94
N LYS A 104 23.54 -6.35 0.39
CA LYS A 104 23.81 -7.47 1.29
C LYS A 104 22.80 -8.61 1.14
N ILE A 105 21.52 -8.28 0.97
CA ILE A 105 20.45 -9.27 0.79
C ILE A 105 20.58 -10.00 -0.56
N LYS A 106 21.01 -9.30 -1.62
CA LYS A 106 21.30 -9.93 -2.92
C LYS A 106 22.32 -11.08 -2.80
N CYS A 107 23.29 -10.99 -1.88
CA CYS A 107 24.27 -12.05 -1.67
C CYS A 107 23.68 -13.36 -1.10
N ILE A 108 22.49 -13.31 -0.49
CA ILE A 108 21.82 -14.47 0.11
C ILE A 108 20.52 -14.85 -0.62
N GLN A 109 20.19 -14.19 -1.73
CA GLN A 109 18.91 -14.41 -2.41
C GLN A 109 18.77 -15.82 -3.02
N ASP A 110 19.88 -16.47 -3.37
CA ASP A 110 19.85 -17.80 -3.97
C ASP A 110 19.65 -18.91 -2.93
N THR A 111 19.91 -18.61 -1.65
CA THR A 111 19.78 -19.55 -0.53
C THR A 111 18.62 -19.20 0.42
N ASN A 112 18.02 -18.01 0.27
CA ASN A 112 16.90 -17.56 1.09
C ASN A 112 15.75 -17.04 0.21
N GLU A 113 14.66 -17.81 0.16
CA GLU A 113 13.49 -17.50 -0.67
C GLU A 113 12.76 -16.20 -0.26
N PHE A 114 12.82 -15.82 1.01
CA PHE A 114 12.26 -14.54 1.46
C PHE A 114 13.14 -13.35 1.03
N ALA A 115 14.47 -13.48 1.10
CA ALA A 115 15.41 -12.51 0.55
C ALA A 115 15.19 -12.31 -0.96
N LYS A 116 15.07 -13.42 -1.71
CA LYS A 116 14.76 -13.41 -3.15
C LYS A 116 13.46 -12.67 -3.46
N TYR A 117 12.41 -12.96 -2.69
CA TYR A 117 11.14 -12.26 -2.79
C TYR A 117 11.30 -10.76 -2.56
N PHE A 118 12.03 -10.37 -1.51
CA PHE A 118 12.23 -8.97 -1.16
C PHE A 118 12.93 -8.22 -2.29
N ILE A 119 14.05 -8.74 -2.79
CA ILE A 119 14.81 -8.12 -3.88
C ILE A 119 13.94 -7.97 -5.12
N LYS A 120 13.23 -9.03 -5.52
CA LYS A 120 12.38 -8.99 -6.71
C LYS A 120 11.22 -7.98 -6.61
N THR A 121 10.68 -7.79 -5.41
CA THR A 121 9.40 -7.06 -5.23
C THR A 121 9.62 -5.62 -4.77
N TRP A 122 10.58 -5.38 -3.88
CA TRP A 122 10.68 -4.14 -3.11
C TRP A 122 11.94 -3.33 -3.37
N SER A 123 13.02 -3.94 -3.89
CA SER A 123 14.31 -3.24 -4.06
C SER A 123 14.25 -2.01 -4.97
N THR A 124 13.32 -1.96 -5.91
CA THR A 124 13.13 -0.82 -6.84
C THR A 124 12.02 0.13 -6.40
N SER A 125 11.39 -0.12 -5.25
CA SER A 125 10.23 0.64 -4.76
C SER A 125 10.60 1.61 -3.63
N TYR A 126 11.89 1.92 -3.44
CA TYR A 126 12.38 2.76 -2.33
C TYR A 126 11.58 4.07 -2.23
N ASN A 127 11.41 4.79 -3.33
CA ASN A 127 10.67 6.05 -3.37
C ASN A 127 9.22 5.98 -2.87
N SER A 128 8.58 4.80 -2.94
CA SER A 128 7.23 4.58 -2.42
C SER A 128 7.25 4.10 -0.96
N ILE A 129 8.36 3.52 -0.51
CA ILE A 129 8.56 2.95 0.83
C ILE A 129 9.13 4.01 1.80
N SER A 130 10.06 4.85 1.36
CA SER A 130 10.76 5.85 2.19
C SER A 130 9.91 7.06 2.57
N LYS A 131 8.80 7.27 1.86
CA LYS A 131 7.81 8.33 2.13
C LYS A 131 6.78 7.92 3.18
N LEU A 132 6.98 6.80 3.87
CA LEU A 132 6.13 6.31 4.94
C LEU A 132 6.53 6.98 6.26
N LYS A 133 5.62 7.73 6.88
CA LYS A 133 5.89 8.35 8.19
C LYS A 133 5.34 7.49 9.33
N VAL A 134 6.13 7.30 10.39
CA VAL A 134 5.68 6.62 11.63
C VAL A 134 4.48 7.33 12.26
N PHE A 135 4.45 8.67 12.17
CA PHE A 135 3.38 9.50 12.74
C PHE A 135 2.04 9.36 12.00
N ASP A 136 2.05 8.82 10.78
CA ASP A 136 0.82 8.40 10.06
C ASP A 136 0.26 7.07 10.61
N ASN A 137 0.59 6.70 11.86
CA ASN A 137 -0.02 5.63 12.67
C ASN A 137 -1.56 5.73 12.83
N ILE A 138 -2.20 6.59 12.06
CA ILE A 138 -3.60 6.57 11.67
C ILE A 138 -3.70 5.52 10.53
N TYR A 139 -3.52 4.24 10.76
CA TYR A 139 -4.38 3.39 11.54
C TYR A 139 -3.59 2.14 11.92
N SER A 140 -3.50 1.84 13.21
CA SER A 140 -3.20 0.48 13.68
C SER A 140 -4.06 -0.55 12.92
N ASN A 141 -3.71 -1.84 12.96
CA ASN A 141 -4.52 -2.92 12.40
C ASN A 141 -6.03 -2.71 12.66
N ASN A 142 -6.37 -2.16 13.83
CA ASN A 142 -7.72 -1.79 14.24
C ASN A 142 -8.44 -0.78 13.36
N GLY A 143 -7.78 0.20 12.74
CA GLY A 143 -8.50 1.20 11.94
C GLY A 143 -8.77 0.74 10.51
N VAL A 144 -7.86 -0.02 9.89
CA VAL A 144 -8.13 -0.69 8.61
C VAL A 144 -9.13 -1.85 8.81
N GLU A 145 -9.00 -2.64 9.90
CA GLU A 145 -9.99 -3.66 10.26
C GLU A 145 -11.33 -3.04 10.67
N SER A 146 -11.35 -1.92 11.40
CA SER A 146 -12.60 -1.21 11.73
C SER A 146 -13.22 -0.59 10.49
N TYR A 147 -12.45 -0.02 9.58
CA TYR A 147 -12.96 0.48 8.31
C TYR A 147 -13.53 -0.67 7.45
N ASN A 148 -12.82 -1.80 7.35
CA ASN A 148 -13.35 -2.99 6.68
C ASN A 148 -14.59 -3.55 7.37
N LYS A 149 -14.65 -3.53 8.71
CA LYS A 149 -15.82 -3.94 9.49
C LYS A 149 -17.00 -2.99 9.25
N VAL A 150 -16.79 -1.67 9.27
CA VAL A 150 -17.80 -0.64 9.00
C VAL A 150 -18.30 -0.73 7.55
N LEU A 151 -17.40 -0.91 6.58
CA LEU A 151 -17.77 -1.17 5.19
C LEU A 151 -18.62 -2.43 5.05
N ASN A 152 -18.21 -3.55 5.68
CA ASN A 152 -19.00 -4.79 5.65
C ASN A 152 -20.36 -4.65 6.38
N THR A 153 -20.48 -3.69 7.31
CA THR A 153 -21.74 -3.44 8.03
C THR A 153 -22.68 -2.53 7.23
N ASN A 154 -22.15 -1.56 6.47
CA ASN A 154 -22.93 -0.56 5.74
C ASN A 154 -23.11 -0.87 4.24
N ILE A 155 -22.24 -1.70 3.66
CA ILE A 155 -22.35 -2.20 2.30
C ILE A 155 -23.06 -3.56 2.37
N VAL A 156 -24.39 -3.51 2.35
CA VAL A 156 -25.29 -4.68 2.44
C VAL A 156 -25.18 -5.60 1.21
N TYR A 157 -24.64 -5.10 0.10
CA TYR A 157 -24.49 -5.86 -1.15
C TYR A 157 -23.09 -6.44 -1.27
N SER A 158 -22.98 -7.73 -1.60
CA SER A 158 -21.69 -8.39 -1.85
C SER A 158 -20.89 -7.76 -3.01
N HIS A 159 -21.56 -7.05 -3.92
CA HIS A 159 -20.97 -6.31 -5.04
C HIS A 159 -21.67 -4.96 -5.26
N PRO A 160 -21.42 -3.94 -4.43
CA PRO A 160 -21.99 -2.61 -4.66
C PRO A 160 -21.40 -1.98 -5.92
N THR A 161 -22.20 -1.25 -6.68
CA THR A 161 -21.67 -0.39 -7.75
C THR A 161 -20.88 0.76 -7.14
N ILE A 162 -19.87 1.28 -7.85
CA ILE A 162 -19.03 2.41 -7.38
C ILE A 162 -19.90 3.58 -6.90
N LEU A 163 -20.95 3.93 -7.64
CA LEU A 163 -21.89 5.00 -7.26
C LEU A 163 -22.61 4.71 -5.94
N LYS A 164 -23.04 3.47 -5.70
CA LYS A 164 -23.66 3.08 -4.42
C LYS A 164 -22.67 3.17 -3.27
N THR A 165 -21.43 2.73 -3.48
CA THR A 165 -20.37 2.83 -2.47
C THR A 165 -20.08 4.28 -2.11
N VAL A 166 -19.92 5.17 -3.10
CA VAL A 166 -19.66 6.59 -2.85
C VAL A 166 -20.85 7.24 -2.13
N HIS A 167 -22.08 6.99 -2.58
CA HIS A 167 -23.27 7.54 -1.95
C HIS A 167 -23.44 7.07 -0.49
N THR A 168 -23.14 5.81 -0.17
CA THR A 168 -23.16 5.31 1.22
C THR A 168 -22.07 5.98 2.08
N LEU A 169 -20.87 6.19 1.55
CA LEU A 169 -19.80 6.88 2.25
C LEU A 169 -20.14 8.37 2.49
N MET A 170 -20.77 9.04 1.52
CA MET A 170 -21.20 10.43 1.66
C MET A 170 -22.32 10.64 2.68
N LYS A 171 -23.21 9.66 2.87
CA LYS A 171 -24.26 9.71 3.92
C LYS A 171 -23.71 9.61 5.35
N SER A 172 -22.45 9.22 5.50
CA SER A 172 -21.82 8.96 6.80
C SER A 172 -20.96 10.14 7.29
N ILE A 173 -20.94 11.25 6.54
CA ILE A 173 -20.33 12.55 6.86
C ILE A 173 -21.47 13.52 7.19
#